data_AF-A0A846Q1Q8-F1
#
_entry.id   AF-A0A846Q1Q8-F1
#
_cell.length_a   1.000
_cell.length_b   1.000
_cell.length_c   1.000
_cell.angle_alpha   90.00
_cell.angle_beta   90.00
_cell.angle_gamma   90.00
#
_symmetry.space_group_name_H-M   'P 1'
#
loop_
_entity.id
_entity.type
_entity.pdbx_description
1 polymer ?
#
loop_
_entity_poly.entity_id
_entity_poly.type
_entity_poly.pdbx_seq_one_letter_code
_entity_poly.pdbx_strand_id
1 'polypeptide(L)' 'AVVVLNGIVGFIQELKAEQSLRSLKKLVVPKARILRDEKEKEISSEELVPGDIVLLTSGTK' A
#
# COMPACT_ATOMS: atom_id res chain seq x y z
N ALA A 1 -36.55 17.83 1.25
CA ALA A 1 -36.19 16.82 0.24
C ALA A 1 -34.78 17.01 -0.34
N VAL A 2 -34.41 18.22 -0.78
CA VAL A 2 -33.11 18.51 -1.44
C VAL A 2 -31.88 18.17 -0.59
N VAL A 3 -31.93 18.42 0.74
CA VAL A 3 -30.82 18.09 1.66
C VAL A 3 -30.54 16.59 1.73
N VAL A 4 -31.58 15.77 1.72
CA VAL A 4 -31.45 14.30 1.75
C VAL A 4 -30.85 13.79 0.45
N LEU A 5 -31.30 14.34 -0.69
CA LEU A 5 -30.76 14.01 -2.01
C LEU A 5 -29.27 14.37 -2.12
N ASN A 6 -28.90 15.57 -1.70
CA ASN A 6 -27.50 16.02 -1.72
C ASN A 6 -26.63 15.22 -0.75
N GLY A 7 -27.16 14.80 0.41
CA GLY A 7 -26.46 13.92 1.34
C GLY A 7 -26.20 12.53 0.77
N ILE A 8 -27.19 11.91 0.10
CA ILE A 8 -27.03 10.61 -0.54
C ILE A 8 -26.01 10.69 -1.69
N VAL A 9 -26.13 11.71 -2.53
CA VAL A 9 -25.19 11.93 -3.65
C VAL A 9 -23.78 12.19 -3.13
N GLY A 10 -23.61 13.03 -2.10
CA GLY A 10 -22.32 13.30 -1.46
C GLY A 10 -21.71 12.05 -0.83
N PHE A 11 -22.50 11.26 -0.11
CA PHE A 11 -22.04 10.00 0.49
C PHE A 11 -21.54 8.99 -0.55
N ILE A 12 -22.24 8.87 -1.68
CA ILE A 12 -21.79 8.01 -2.79
C ILE A 12 -20.49 8.53 -3.42
N GLN A 13 -20.31 9.85 -3.51
CA GLN A 13 -19.08 10.45 -4.02
C GLN A 13 -17.89 10.18 -3.08
N GLU A 14 -18.09 10.32 -1.77
CA GLU A 14 -17.10 10.04 -0.73
C GLU A 14 -16.62 8.58 -0.80
N LEU A 15 -17.56 7.62 -0.90
CA LEU A 15 -17.24 6.20 -1.01
C LEU A 15 -16.39 5.87 -2.24
N LYS A 16 -16.70 6.47 -3.39
CA LYS A 16 -15.92 6.28 -4.63
C LYS A 16 -14.51 6.88 -4.53
N ALA A 17 -14.39 8.05 -3.89
CA ALA A 17 -13.10 8.69 -3.65
C ALA A 17 -12.23 7.82 -2.73
N GLU A 18 -12.80 7.30 -1.66
CA GLU A 18 -12.08 6.44 -0.71
C GLU A 18 -11.63 5.12 -1.35
N GLN A 19 -12.45 4.52 -2.22
CA GLN A 19 -12.11 3.30 -2.93
C GLN A 19 -10.95 3.50 -3.91
N SER A 20 -10.89 4.66 -4.56
CA SER A 20 -9.77 5.03 -5.45
C SER A 20 -8.47 5.21 -4.65
N LEU A 21 -8.56 5.88 -3.49
CA LEU A 21 -7.41 6.04 -2.59
C LEU A 21 -6.92 4.71 -2.00
N ARG A 22 -7.84 3.79 -1.63
CA ARG A 22 -7.48 2.45 -1.14
C ARG A 22 -6.74 1.64 -2.21
N SER A 23 -7.13 1.74 -3.47
CA SER A 23 -6.45 1.07 -4.59
C SER A 23 -5.02 1.61 -4.81
N LEU A 24 -4.81 2.92 -4.66
CA LEU A 24 -3.46 3.48 -4.66
C LEU A 24 -2.62 3.00 -3.47
N LYS A 25 -3.20 2.97 -2.26
CA LYS A 25 -2.48 2.49 -1.07
C LYS A 25 -2.07 1.02 -1.18
N LYS A 26 -2.89 0.18 -1.82
CA LYS A 26 -2.56 -1.23 -2.08
C LYS A 26 -1.42 -1.44 -3.08
N LEU A 27 -1.08 -0.43 -3.90
CA LEU A 27 0.05 -0.50 -4.83
C LEU A 27 1.37 -0.12 -4.16
N VAL A 28 1.32 0.58 -3.02
CA VAL A 28 2.49 0.87 -2.19
C VAL A 28 2.67 -0.28 -1.21
N VAL A 29 2.90 -1.49 -1.73
CA VAL A 29 3.51 -2.54 -0.91
C VAL A 29 4.99 -2.17 -0.87
N PRO A 30 5.54 -1.73 0.28
CA PRO A 30 6.96 -1.50 0.38
C PRO A 30 7.65 -2.82 0.06
N LYS A 31 8.43 -2.83 -1.01
CA LYS A 31 9.22 -3.99 -1.38
C LYS A 31 10.57 -3.88 -0.70
N ALA A 32 10.97 -4.95 -0.03
CA ALA A 32 12.28 -5.04 0.59
C ALA A 32 13.16 -5.95 -0.28
N ARG A 33 14.37 -5.48 -0.61
CA ARG A 33 15.41 -6.34 -1.17
C ARG A 33 16.12 -7.05 -0.03
N ILE A 34 16.15 -8.37 -0.06
CA ILE A 34 16.83 -9.19 0.94
C ILE A 34 17.85 -10.12 0.27
N LEU A 35 18.87 -10.50 1.04
CA LEU A 35 19.80 -11.57 0.69
C LEU A 35 19.45 -12.81 1.53
N ARG A 36 18.91 -13.85 0.88
CA ARG A 36 18.61 -15.14 1.50
C ARG A 36 19.15 -16.26 0.62
N ASP A 37 19.78 -17.26 1.23
CA ASP A 37 20.42 -18.39 0.51
C ASP A 37 21.45 -17.94 -0.54
N GLU A 38 22.25 -16.92 -0.21
CA GLU A 38 23.24 -16.28 -1.10
C GLU A 38 22.65 -15.69 -2.40
N LYS A 39 21.32 -15.55 -2.47
CA LYS A 39 20.61 -14.97 -3.62
C LYS A 39 19.87 -13.70 -3.21
N GLU A 40 20.00 -12.67 -4.02
CA GLU A 40 19.18 -11.46 -3.88
C GLU A 40 17.74 -11.75 -4.32
N LYS A 41 16.78 -11.41 -3.46
CA LYS A 41 15.34 -11.53 -3.72
C LYS A 41 14.65 -10.24 -3.32
N GLU A 42 13.68 -9.81 -4.13
CA GLU A 42 12.77 -8.71 -3.78
C GLU A 42 11.47 -9.32 -3.27
N ILE A 43 11.16 -9.11 -1.99
CA ILE A 43 9.96 -9.64 -1.33
C ILE A 43 9.08 -8.50 -0.82
N SER A 44 7.78 -8.78 -0.60
CA SER A 44 6.91 -7.85 0.13
C SER A 44 7.46 -7.67 1.55
N SER A 45 7.43 -6.45 2.09
CA SER A 45 7.82 -6.22 3.49
C SER A 45 6.96 -7.02 4.47
N GLU A 46 5.78 -7.49 4.06
CA GLU A 46 4.88 -8.35 4.85
C GLU A 46 5.43 -9.79 5.00
N GLU A 47 6.32 -10.22 4.11
CA GLU A 47 6.94 -11.56 4.12
C GLU A 47 8.32 -11.57 4.81
N LEU A 48 8.76 -10.42 5.33
CA LEU A 48 10.05 -10.25 6.00
C LEU A 48 10.04 -10.96 7.37
N VAL A 49 11.09 -11.74 7.65
CA VAL A 49 11.24 -12.43 8.95
C VAL A 49 12.56 -12.09 9.63
N PRO A 50 12.63 -12.16 10.98
CA PRO A 50 13.89 -11.99 11.70
C PRO A 50 14.93 -13.03 11.24
N GLY A 51 16.05 -12.57 10.67
CA GLY A 51 17.09 -13.42 10.08
C GLY A 51 17.46 -13.04 8.64
N ASP A 52 16.63 -12.24 7.97
CA ASP A 52 16.93 -11.72 6.63
C ASP A 52 17.93 -10.55 6.67
N ILE A 53 18.85 -10.52 5.70
CA ILE A 53 19.76 -9.39 5.48
C ILE A 53 19.10 -8.44 4.48
N VAL A 54 18.64 -7.28 4.96
CA VAL A 54 17.99 -6.26 4.11
C VAL A 54 19.02 -5.40 3.42
N LEU A 55 18.94 -5.31 2.09
CA LEU A 55 19.75 -4.45 1.25
C LEU A 55 19.07 -3.08 1.12
N LEU A 56 19.46 -2.14 1.99
CA LEU A 56 18.95 -0.77 1.97
C LEU A 56 19.71 0.05 0.91
N THR A 57 18.98 0.56 -0.09
CA THR A 57 19.53 1.53 -1.04
C THR A 57 19.19 2.94 -0.56
N SER A 58 20.20 3.81 -0.49
CA SER A 58 20.03 5.20 -0.02
C SER A 58 18.99 5.92 -0.89
N GLY A 59 17.85 6.27 -0.30
CA GLY A 59 16.74 6.96 -0.99
C GLY A 59 15.32 6.43 -0.71
N THR A 60 15.17 5.35 0.05
CA THR A 60 13.84 4.82 0.43
C THR A 60 13.58 5.03 1.92
N LYS A 61 12.39 5.55 2.22
CA LYS A 61 11.88 5.87 3.57
C LYS A 61 10.78 4.88 3.94
#